data_AF-A0A7W1QT76-F1
#
_entry.id   AF-A0A7W1QT76-F1
#
_cell.length_a   1.000
_cell.length_b   1.000
_cell.length_c   1.000
_cell.angle_alpha   90.00
_cell.angle_beta   90.00
_cell.angle_gamma   90.00
#
_symmetry.space_group_name_H-M   'P 1'
#
loop_
_entity.id
_entity.type
_entity.pdbx_description
1 polymer ?
#
loop_
_entity_poly.entity_id
_entity_poly.type
_entity_poly.pdbx_seq_one_letter_code
_entity_poly.pdbx_strand_id
1 'polypeptide(L)'
;MSVPASGIVYLDTAPIIYTVERHIDYEALLLPLWTALDGRAVEVVTSELTLLETLVKPLRDGNHALAGDYERILTATGIRMQPI
;
A
#
# COMPACT_ATOMS: atom_id res chain seq x y z
N MET A 1 -14.06 6.47 1.21
CA MET A 1 -13.98 5.00 1.37
C MET A 1 -14.53 4.67 2.75
N SER A 2 -15.32 3.61 2.89
CA SER A 2 -15.74 3.10 4.20
C SER A 2 -14.72 2.05 4.64
N VAL A 3 -14.08 2.27 5.80
CA VAL A 3 -13.11 1.34 6.40
C VAL A 3 -13.81 0.64 7.56
N PRO A 4 -13.71 -0.69 7.70
CA PRO A 4 -14.36 -1.39 8.81
C PRO A 4 -13.78 -0.95 10.16
N ALA A 5 -14.59 -1.05 11.21
CA ALA A 5 -14.15 -0.72 12.57
C ALA A 5 -13.01 -1.62 13.07
N SER A 6 -12.97 -2.87 12.60
CA SER A 6 -11.86 -3.78 12.81
C SER A 6 -11.80 -4.89 11.77
N GLY A 7 -10.63 -5.52 11.62
CA GLY A 7 -10.48 -6.74 10.82
C GLY A 7 -9.37 -6.63 9.78
N ILE A 8 -9.48 -7.44 8.73
CA ILE A 8 -8.48 -7.52 7.66
C ILE A 8 -9.02 -6.80 6.42
N VAL A 9 -8.24 -5.87 5.86
CA VAL A 9 -8.54 -5.18 4.62
C VAL A 9 -7.56 -5.62 3.55
N TYR A 10 -8.08 -6.15 2.44
CA TYR A 10 -7.24 -6.43 1.26
C TYR A 10 -7.01 -5.14 0.47
N LEU A 11 -5.75 -4.87 0.12
CA LEU A 11 -5.36 -3.81 -0.78
C LEU A 11 -4.85 -4.37 -2.10
N ASP A 12 -5.42 -3.85 -3.18
CA ASP A 12 -4.89 -3.98 -4.53
C ASP A 12 -3.73 -2.99 -4.74
N THR A 13 -3.12 -3.02 -5.91
CA THR A 13 -1.93 -2.25 -6.26
C THR A 13 -2.18 -0.74 -6.33
N ALA A 14 -3.34 -0.31 -6.84
CA ALA A 14 -3.62 1.12 -7.03
C ALA A 14 -3.58 1.96 -5.73
N PRO A 15 -4.22 1.56 -4.60
CA PRO A 15 -4.07 2.24 -3.32
C PRO A 15 -2.62 2.40 -2.83
N ILE A 16 -1.75 1.42 -3.12
CA ILE A 16 -0.32 1.47 -2.77
C ILE A 16 0.38 2.54 -3.63
N ILE A 17 0.18 2.52 -4.95
CA ILE A 17 0.70 3.53 -5.88
C ILE A 17 0.27 4.93 -5.44
N TYR A 18 -1.02 5.12 -5.18
CA TYR A 18 -1.57 6.43 -4.80
C TYR A 18 -1.02 6.97 -3.49
N THR A 19 -0.65 6.08 -2.57
CA THR A 19 -0.05 6.45 -1.29
C THR A 19 1.42 6.80 -1.45
N VAL A 20 2.20 5.97 -2.14
CA VAL A 20 3.63 6.17 -2.35
C VAL A 20 3.90 7.40 -3.23
N GLU A 21 3.19 7.53 -4.35
CA GLU A 21 3.36 8.65 -5.29
C GLU A 21 2.55 9.90 -4.88
N ARG A 22 1.85 9.86 -3.74
CA ARG A 22 1.11 10.99 -3.14
C ARG A 22 0.11 11.64 -4.11
N HIS A 23 -0.72 10.82 -4.74
CA HIS A 23 -1.74 11.30 -5.67
C HIS A 23 -2.82 12.10 -4.91
N ILE A 24 -2.87 13.41 -5.20
CA ILE A 24 -3.71 14.39 -4.48
C ILE A 24 -5.19 14.02 -4.45
N ASP A 25 -5.71 13.42 -5.52
CA ASP A 25 -7.13 13.05 -5.65
C ASP A 25 -7.52 11.89 -4.70
N TYR A 26 -6.55 11.10 -4.25
CA TYR A 26 -6.77 9.89 -3.45
C TYR A 26 -6.30 10.02 -2.00
N GLU A 27 -5.57 11.08 -1.65
CA GLU A 27 -5.08 11.29 -0.29
C GLU A 27 -6.21 11.30 0.74
N ALA A 28 -7.24 12.14 0.52
CA ALA A 28 -8.40 12.22 1.40
C ALA A 28 -9.21 10.91 1.43
N LEU A 29 -9.17 10.14 0.34
CA LEU A 29 -9.89 8.87 0.23
C LEU A 29 -9.22 7.77 1.06
N LEU A 30 -7.89 7.73 1.08
CA LEU A 30 -7.08 6.70 1.72
C LEU A 30 -6.71 7.03 3.16
N LEU A 31 -6.76 8.30 3.56
CA LEU A 31 -6.46 8.73 4.93
C LEU A 31 -7.18 7.93 6.02
N PRO A 32 -8.49 7.59 5.91
CA PRO A 32 -9.16 6.79 6.93
C PRO A 32 -8.58 5.38 7.07
N LEU A 33 -8.10 4.78 5.98
CA LEU A 33 -7.50 3.45 5.99
C LEU A 33 -6.17 3.48 6.73
N TRP A 34 -5.29 4.42 6.38
CA TRP A 34 -3.99 4.58 7.02
C TRP A 34 -4.13 4.93 8.50
N THR A 35 -5.12 5.77 8.85
CA THR A 35 -5.45 6.07 10.25
C THR A 35 -5.89 4.83 11.03
N ALA A 36 -6.72 3.97 10.42
CA ALA A 36 -7.17 2.72 11.04
C ALA A 36 -6.04 1.70 11.20
N LEU A 37 -5.10 1.63 10.24
CA LEU A 37 -3.91 0.81 10.32
C LEU A 37 -2.96 1.29 11.43
N ASP A 38 -2.67 2.59 11.47
CA ASP A 38 -1.82 3.21 12.51
C ASP A 38 -2.43 3.02 13.91
N GLY A 39 -3.76 3.12 14.00
CA GLY A 39 -4.52 2.83 15.22
C GLY A 39 -4.63 1.34 15.58
N ARG A 40 -4.08 0.43 14.76
CA ARG A 40 -4.19 -1.03 14.87
C ARG A 40 -5.63 -1.55 14.93
N ALA A 41 -6.57 -0.77 14.41
CA ALA A 41 -7.96 -1.18 14.27
C ALA A 41 -8.09 -2.25 13.19
N VAL A 42 -7.34 -2.08 12.09
CA VAL A 42 -7.30 -3.03 10.98
C VAL A 42 -5.89 -3.52 10.72
N GLU A 43 -5.81 -4.70 10.12
CA GLU A 43 -4.61 -5.21 9.45
C GLU A 43 -4.79 -5.08 7.94
N VAL A 44 -3.73 -4.74 7.23
CA VAL A 44 -3.74 -4.68 5.77
C VAL A 44 -3.08 -5.94 5.22
N VAL A 45 -3.74 -6.57 4.25
CA VAL A 45 -3.17 -7.67 3.47
C VAL A 45 -3.11 -7.29 2.00
N THR A 46 -2.10 -7.77 1.30
CA THR A 46 -1.97 -7.61 -0.16
C THR A 46 -1.28 -8.85 -0.73
N SER A 47 -1.08 -8.90 -2.03
CA SER A 47 -0.41 -10.02 -2.70
C SER A 47 1.07 -9.72 -2.96
N GLU A 48 1.90 -10.75 -3.06
CA GLU A 48 3.27 -10.60 -3.60
C GLU A 48 3.25 -10.08 -5.05
N LEU A 49 2.17 -10.33 -5.80
CA LEU A 49 1.96 -9.76 -7.13
C LEU A 49 1.92 -8.22 -7.10
N THR A 50 1.35 -7.61 -6.06
CA THR A 50 1.34 -6.15 -5.89
C THR A 50 2.75 -5.56 -5.78
N LEU A 51 3.69 -6.26 -5.13
CA LEU A 51 5.09 -5.85 -5.12
C LEU A 51 5.68 -5.87 -6.54
N LEU A 52 5.43 -6.94 -7.29
CA LEU A 52 5.93 -7.06 -8.66
C LEU A 52 5.39 -5.95 -9.55
N GLU A 53 4.08 -5.68 -9.49
CA GLU A 53 3.43 -4.66 -10.29
C GLU A 53 3.96 -3.24 -10.00
N THR A 54 4.15 -2.92 -8.72
CA THR A 54 4.68 -1.60 -8.30
C THR A 54 6.14 -1.39 -8.70
N LEU A 55 6.94 -2.46 -8.79
CA LEU A 55 8.35 -2.38 -9.15
C LEU A 55 8.62 -2.28 -10.67
N VAL A 56 7.68 -2.69 -11.54
CA VAL A 56 7.91 -2.72 -13.00
C VAL A 56 8.36 -1.36 -13.55
N LYS A 57 7.64 -0.29 -13.22
CA LYS A 57 7.93 1.06 -13.74
C LYS A 57 9.19 1.67 -13.12
N PRO A 58 9.35 1.72 -11.79
CA PRO A 58 10.56 2.26 -11.15
C PRO A 58 11.84 1.57 -11.63
N LEU A 59 11.85 0.24 -11.75
CA LEU A 59 13.03 -0.50 -12.20
C LEU A 59 13.34 -0.23 -13.68
N ARG A 60 12.32 -0.16 -14.53
CA ARG A 60 12.48 0.21 -15.94
C ARG A 60 13.09 1.61 -16.11
N ASP A 61 12.66 2.55 -15.27
CA ASP A 61 13.09 3.94 -15.32
C ASP A 61 14.41 4.19 -14.55
N GLY A 62 14.99 3.17 -13.91
CA GLY A 62 16.18 3.31 -13.05
C GLY A 62 15.94 4.09 -11.76
N ASN A 63 14.68 4.27 -11.36
CA ASN A 63 14.28 5.01 -10.17
C ASN A 63 14.31 4.11 -8.93
N HIS A 64 15.52 3.82 -8.44
CA HIS A 64 15.73 3.00 -7.25
C HIS A 64 15.16 3.62 -5.96
N ALA A 65 15.03 4.94 -5.89
CA ALA A 65 14.41 5.62 -4.75
C ALA A 65 12.93 5.24 -4.64
N LEU A 66 12.18 5.35 -5.74
CA LEU A 66 10.77 4.98 -5.80
C LEU A 66 10.56 3.48 -5.58
N ALA A 67 11.45 2.63 -6.11
CA ALA A 67 11.43 1.19 -5.82
C ALA A 67 11.56 0.92 -4.31
N GLY A 68 12.51 1.58 -3.65
CA GLY A 68 12.69 1.47 -2.20
C GLY A 68 11.51 2.03 -1.39
N ASP A 69 10.78 3.01 -1.93
CA ASP A 69 9.56 3.52 -1.30
C ASP A 69 8.43 2.48 -1.31
N TYR A 70 8.26 1.78 -2.45
CA TYR A 70 7.31 0.67 -2.56
C TYR A 70 7.66 -0.50 -1.63
N GLU A 71 8.94 -0.89 -1.56
CA GLU A 71 9.38 -1.96 -0.65
C GLU A 71 9.12 -1.59 0.81
N ARG A 72 9.40 -0.34 1.20
CA ARG A 72 9.23 0.12 2.59
C ARG A 72 7.77 0.10 3.04
N ILE A 73 6.83 0.54 2.19
CA ILE A 73 5.41 0.50 2.56
C ILE A 73 4.91 -0.94 2.61
N LEU A 74 5.27 -1.79 1.65
CA LEU A 74 4.80 -3.18 1.60
C LEU A 74 5.39 -4.08 2.69
N THR A 75 6.49 -3.66 3.31
CA THR A 75 7.12 -4.32 4.46
C THR A 75 6.86 -3.60 5.79
N ALA A 76 6.02 -2.57 5.79
CA ALA A 76 5.71 -1.82 7.01
C ALA A 76 4.91 -2.67 8.01
N THR A 77 5.02 -2.32 9.29
CA THR A 77 4.28 -3.02 10.35
C THR A 77 2.78 -2.89 10.14
N GLY A 78 2.05 -4.01 10.25
CA GLY A 78 0.60 -4.06 10.04
C GLY A 78 0.19 -4.33 8.59
N ILE A 79 1.14 -4.37 7.65
CA ILE A 79 0.94 -4.84 6.28
C ILE A 79 1.52 -6.25 6.15
N ARG A 80 0.76 -7.18 5.57
CA ARG A 80 1.22 -8.54 5.26
C ARG A 80 0.99 -8.87 3.79
N MET A 81 2.04 -9.38 3.13
CA MET A 81 1.92 -9.94 1.79
C MET A 81 1.49 -11.42 1.88
N GLN A 82 0.62 -11.82 0.97
CA GLN A 82 0.18 -13.20 0.77
C GLN A 82 0.81 -13.75 -0.52
N PRO A 83 1.33 -14.98 -0.49
CA PRO A 83 1.83 -15.63 -1.69
C PRO A 83 0.69 -15.91 -2.67
N ILE A 84 1.00 -15.90 -3.96
CA ILE A 84 0.08 -16.24 -5.05
C ILE A 84 0.44 -17.56 -5.73
#